data_AF-A0A960QS19-F1
#
_entry.id   AF-A0A960QS19-F1
#
_cell.length_a   1.000
_cell.length_b   1.000
_cell.length_c   1.000
_cell.angle_alpha   90.00
_cell.angle_beta   90.00
_cell.angle_gamma   90.00
#
_symmetry.space_group_name_H-M   'P 1'
#
loop_
_entity.id
_entity.type
_entity.pdbx_description
1 polymer ?
#
loop_
_entity_poly.entity_id
_entity_poly.type
_entity_poly.pdbx_seq_one_letter_code
_entity_poly.pdbx_strand_id
1 'polypeptide(L)'
;MIEKTAGSFSFEEAYARLETILEELNSGELSLEKSLKLYEEADKLIAHCNEKLSNAEQKIQTLIKNREGQVVMNDAAQPKMEAFSHQTSYDPAT
;
A
#
# COMPACT_ATOMS: atom_id res chain seq x y z
N MET A 1 0.74 26.92 -4.41
CA MET A 1 1.39 25.62 -4.15
C MET A 1 0.29 24.70 -3.63
N ILE A 2 -0.07 23.66 -4.39
CA ILE A 2 -1.20 22.78 -4.06
C ILE A 2 -0.63 21.63 -3.24
N GLU A 3 -1.03 21.51 -1.97
CA GLU A 3 -0.75 20.36 -1.12
C GLU A 3 -1.39 19.11 -1.76
N LYS A 4 -0.57 18.31 -2.45
CA LYS A 4 -1.01 17.05 -3.06
C LYS A 4 -1.31 16.07 -1.92
N THR A 5 -2.59 15.81 -1.69
CA THR A 5 -3.09 14.92 -0.65
C THR A 5 -2.84 13.46 -1.06
N ALA A 6 -2.56 12.56 -0.09
CA ALA A 6 -2.16 11.16 -0.31
C ALA A 6 -3.05 10.39 -1.33
N GLY A 7 -4.36 10.67 -1.37
CA GLY A 7 -5.30 10.03 -2.31
C GLY A 7 -5.09 10.34 -3.79
N SER A 8 -4.25 11.32 -4.16
CA SER A 8 -4.00 11.72 -5.56
C SER A 8 -2.71 11.15 -6.16
N PHE A 9 -1.94 10.35 -5.42
CA PHE A 9 -0.69 9.80 -5.93
C PHE A 9 -0.90 8.50 -6.73
N SER A 10 -0.10 8.30 -7.78
CA SER A 10 0.08 6.95 -8.36
C SER A 10 0.82 6.05 -7.36
N PHE A 11 0.85 4.74 -7.62
CA PHE A 11 1.62 3.81 -6.78
C PHE A 11 3.11 4.17 -6.79
N GLU A 12 3.65 4.42 -7.98
CA GLU A 12 5.06 4.75 -8.23
C GLU A 12 5.44 6.07 -7.55
N GLU A 13 4.57 7.08 -7.61
CA GLU A 13 4.83 8.36 -6.94
C GLU A 13 4.78 8.22 -5.41
N ALA A 14 3.83 7.45 -4.87
CA ALA A 14 3.74 7.19 -3.43
C ALA A 14 4.95 6.39 -2.93
N TYR A 15 5.39 5.40 -3.71
CA TYR A 15 6.56 4.60 -3.41
C TYR A 15 7.85 5.42 -3.45
N ALA A 16 8.04 6.26 -4.47
CA ALA A 16 9.20 7.16 -4.55
C ALA A 16 9.24 8.15 -3.37
N ARG A 17 8.07 8.64 -2.93
CA ARG A 17 8.01 9.49 -1.73
C ARG A 17 8.40 8.71 -0.47
N LEU A 18 7.99 7.45 -0.32
CA LEU A 18 8.42 6.59 0.79
C LEU A 18 9.95 6.42 0.81
N GLU A 19 10.58 6.17 -0.34
CA GLU A 19 12.05 6.08 -0.44
C GLU A 19 12.72 7.38 0.02
N THR A 20 12.19 8.53 -0.43
CA THR A 20 12.68 9.85 0.00
C THR A 20 12.54 10.05 1.51
N ILE A 21 11.41 9.65 2.10
CA ILE A 21 11.20 9.74 3.55
C ILE A 21 12.21 8.86 4.30
N LEU A 22 12.51 7.66 3.81
CA LEU A 22 13.52 6.79 4.41
C LEU A 22 14.92 7.41 4.36
N GLU A 23 15.29 8.04 3.25
CA GLU A 23 16.54 8.78 3.15
C GLU A 23 16.61 9.93 4.17
N GLU A 24 15.52 10.72 4.27
CA GLU A 24 15.43 11.82 5.24
C GLU A 24 15.54 11.30 6.68
N LEU A 25 14.83 10.23 7.04
CA LEU A 25 14.87 9.62 8.37
C LEU A 25 16.26 9.07 8.73
N ASN A 26 16.97 8.50 7.75
CA ASN A 26 18.30 7.95 7.94
C ASN A 26 19.42 9.01 7.95
N SER A 27 19.14 10.24 7.51
CA SER A 27 20.14 11.32 7.51
C SER A 27 20.62 11.71 8.92
N GLY A 28 19.82 11.44 9.95
CA GLY A 28 20.17 11.71 11.35
C GLY A 28 20.13 13.18 11.77
N GLU A 29 19.80 14.11 10.87
CA GLU A 29 19.78 15.57 11.15
C GLU A 29 18.38 16.13 11.45
N LEU A 30 17.38 15.25 11.62
CA LEU A 30 15.99 15.66 11.82
C LEU A 30 15.68 15.97 13.28
N SER A 31 14.89 17.02 13.51
CA SER A 31 14.27 17.26 14.81
C SER A 31 13.16 16.24 15.06
N LEU A 32 12.88 15.95 16.34
CA LEU A 32 11.80 15.04 16.75
C LEU A 32 10.45 15.36 16.07
N GLU A 33 10.09 16.63 16.00
CA GLU A 33 8.82 17.06 15.37
C GLU A 33 8.79 16.73 13.87
N LYS A 34 9.92 16.92 13.17
CA LYS A 34 10.01 16.56 11.75
C LYS A 34 9.95 15.05 11.56
N SER A 35 10.64 14.28 12.39
CA SER A 35 10.61 12.82 12.34
C SER A 35 9.19 12.27 12.55
N LEU A 36 8.42 12.84 13.47
CA LEU A 36 7.02 12.46 13.69
C LEU A 36 6.15 12.77 12.46
N LYS A 37 6.31 13.95 11.85
CA LYS A 37 5.57 14.33 10.63
C LYS A 37 5.88 13.40 9.46
N LEU A 38 7.15 13.06 9.26
CA LEU A 38 7.58 12.13 8.21
C LEU A 38 7.04 10.71 8.45
N TYR A 39 6.98 10.27 9.71
CA TYR A 39 6.40 8.97 10.07
C TYR A 39 4.89 8.93 9.76
N GLU A 40 4.13 9.96 10.15
CA GLU A 40 2.70 10.07 9.83
C GLU A 40 2.43 10.14 8.32
N GLU A 41 3.32 10.78 7.56
CA GLU A 41 3.26 10.80 6.10
C GLU A 41 3.52 9.40 5.52
N ALA A 42 4.56 8.72 6.01
CA ALA A 42 4.89 7.36 5.58
C ALA A 42 3.75 6.38 5.85
N ASP A 43 3.10 6.43 7.02
CA ASP A 43 1.95 5.57 7.35
C ASP A 43 0.81 5.72 6.33
N LYS A 44 0.47 6.96 5.97
CA LYS A 44 -0.56 7.26 4.96
C LYS A 44 -0.16 6.74 3.57
N LEU A 45 1.11 6.89 3.20
CA LEU A 45 1.61 6.41 1.90
C LEU A 45 1.63 4.88 1.83
N ILE A 46 2.01 4.20 2.92
CA ILE A 46 1.96 2.72 3.01
C ILE A 46 0.53 2.23 2.85
N ALA A 47 -0.43 2.84 3.56
CA ALA A 47 -1.84 2.51 3.43
C ALA A 47 -2.34 2.67 1.97
N HIS A 48 -1.96 3.77 1.32
CA HIS A 48 -2.32 4.03 -0.08
C HIS A 48 -1.70 3.01 -1.05
N CYS A 49 -0.42 2.68 -0.86
CA CYS A 49 0.25 1.65 -1.67
C CYS A 49 -0.44 0.29 -1.53
N ASN A 50 -0.77 -0.12 -0.31
CA ASN A 50 -1.49 -1.37 -0.07
C ASN A 50 -2.88 -1.38 -0.72
N GLU A 51 -3.60 -0.26 -0.68
CA GLU A 51 -4.90 -0.13 -1.35
C GLU A 51 -4.75 -0.30 -2.88
N LYS A 52 -3.75 0.35 -3.49
CA LYS A 52 -3.48 0.23 -4.94
C LYS A 52 -3.13 -1.20 -5.34
N LEU A 53 -2.29 -1.88 -4.56
CA LEU A 53 -1.91 -3.27 -4.80
C LEU A 53 -3.12 -4.20 -4.66
N SER A 54 -3.91 -4.06 -3.60
CA SER A 54 -5.12 -4.86 -3.39
C SER A 54 -6.11 -4.72 -4.56
N ASN A 55 -6.34 -3.48 -5.02
CA ASN A 55 -7.20 -3.21 -6.17
C ASN A 55 -6.66 -3.82 -7.47
N ALA A 56 -5.35 -3.76 -7.70
CA ALA A 56 -4.72 -4.38 -8.86
C ALA A 56 -4.91 -5.90 -8.84
N GLU A 57 -4.74 -6.52 -7.68
CA GLU A 57 -4.86 -7.96 -7.53
C GLU A 57 -6.29 -8.48 -7.72
N GLN A 58 -7.28 -7.78 -7.14
CA GLN A 58 -8.70 -8.08 -7.38
C GLN A 58 -9.06 -8.02 -8.87
N LYS A 59 -8.49 -7.06 -9.60
CA LYS A 59 -8.68 -6.93 -11.05
C LYS A 59 -8.07 -8.11 -11.80
N ILE A 60 -6.86 -8.56 -11.43
CA ILE A 60 -6.22 -9.74 -12.00
C ILE A 60 -7.06 -11.00 -11.75
N GLN A 61 -7.50 -11.22 -10.50
CA GLN A 61 -8.34 -12.37 -10.16
C GLN A 61 -9.64 -12.40 -10.98
N THR A 62 -10.27 -11.25 -11.19
CA THR A 62 -11.47 -11.13 -12.02
C THR A 62 -11.18 -11.50 -13.48
N LEU A 63 -10.06 -11.03 -14.03
CA LEU A 63 -9.67 -11.35 -15.42
C LEU A 63 -9.32 -12.83 -15.63
N ILE A 64 -8.68 -13.47 -14.65
CA ILE A 64 -8.38 -14.91 -14.67
C ILE A 64 -9.68 -15.72 -14.61
N LYS A 65 -10.56 -15.42 -13.65
CA LYS A 65 -11.89 -16.05 -13.52
C LYS A 65 -12.72 -15.94 -14.81
N ASN A 66 -12.57 -14.85 -15.57
CA ASN A 66 -13.24 -14.64 -16.85
C ASN A 66 -12.62 -15.43 -18.02
N ARG A 67 -11.30 -15.68 -18.04
CA ARG A 67 -10.64 -16.43 -19.13
C ARG A 67 -10.90 -17.94 -19.07
N GLU A 68 -11.15 -18.48 -17.88
CA GLU A 68 -11.46 -19.90 -17.66
C GLU A 68 -12.96 -20.16 -17.39
N GLY A 69 -13.76 -19.10 -17.30
CA GLY A 69 -15.23 -19.16 -17.30
C GLY A 69 -15.89 -19.53 -15.96
N GLN A 70 -15.17 -19.45 -14.83
CA GLN A 70 -15.73 -19.80 -13.52
C GLN A 70 -15.62 -18.67 -12.48
N VAL A 71 -16.76 -18.37 -11.85
CA VAL A 71 -16.89 -17.42 -10.74
C VAL A 71 -16.61 -18.15 -9.43
N VAL A 72 -15.50 -17.82 -8.76
CA VAL A 72 -15.23 -18.35 -7.41
C VAL A 72 -16.14 -17.65 -6.41
N MET A 73 -16.98 -18.42 -5.71
CA MET A 73 -17.92 -17.94 -4.69
C MET A 73 -17.48 -18.35 -3.27
N ASN A 74 -17.92 -17.62 -2.25
CA ASN A 74 -17.85 -17.96 -0.84
C ASN A 74 -19.03 -18.86 -0.44
N ASP A 75 -19.07 -19.35 0.80
CA ASP A 75 -20.13 -20.25 1.30
C ASP A 75 -21.55 -19.64 1.24
N ALA A 76 -21.64 -18.32 1.10
CA ALA A 76 -22.89 -17.58 0.88
C ALA A 76 -23.24 -17.38 -0.61
N ALA A 77 -22.58 -18.09 -1.53
CA ALA A 77 -22.73 -17.96 -2.98
C ALA A 77 -22.47 -16.54 -3.53
N GLN A 78 -21.64 -15.76 -2.84
CA GLN A 78 -21.16 -14.45 -3.29
C GLN A 78 -19.72 -14.57 -3.79
N PRO A 79 -19.26 -13.79 -4.78
CA PRO A 79 -17.88 -13.88 -5.26
C PRO A 79 -16.85 -13.79 -4.13
N LYS A 80 -16.00 -14.82 -3.98
CA LYS A 80 -14.93 -14.83 -2.97
C LYS A 80 -13.83 -13.89 -3.46
N MET A 81 -13.68 -12.79 -2.74
CA MET A 81 -12.53 -11.90 -2.80
C MET A 81 -11.73 -12.21 -1.54
N GLU A 82 -10.65 -12.99 -1.66
CA GLU A 82 -9.79 -13.25 -0.51
C GLU A 82 -9.03 -11.98 -0.16
N ALA A 83 -9.09 -11.57 1.11
CA ALA A 83 -8.32 -10.45 1.61
C ALA A 83 -6.84 -10.85 1.68
N PHE A 84 -5.97 -10.02 1.13
CA PHE A 84 -4.53 -10.19 1.25
C PHE A 84 -4.12 -10.10 2.72
N SER A 85 -3.81 -11.24 3.34
CA SER A 85 -3.09 -11.23 4.60
C SER A 85 -1.66 -10.80 4.31
N HIS A 86 -1.33 -9.55 4.59
CA HIS A 86 0.06 -9.14 4.69
C HIS A 86 0.68 -9.92 5.86
N GLN A 87 1.38 -11.01 5.56
CA GLN A 87 2.40 -11.51 6.48
C GLN A 87 3.53 -10.50 6.44
N THR A 88 3.43 -9.47 7.28
CA THR A 88 4.58 -8.62 7.58
C THR A 88 5.54 -9.45 8.43
N SER A 89 6.41 -10.19 7.76
CA SER A 89 7.67 -10.65 8.35
C SER A 89 8.57 -9.42 8.50
N TYR A 90 8.25 -8.54 9.44
CA TYR A 90 9.21 -7.58 9.96
C TYR A 90 9.77 -8.18 11.26
N ASP A 91 10.99 -8.71 11.17
CA ASP A 91 11.79 -9.08 12.33
C ASP A 91 12.67 -7.86 12.68
N PRO A 92 12.41 -7.14 13.79
CA PRO A 92 13.18 -5.96 14.18
C PRO A 92 14.59 -6.29 14.71
N ALA A 93 15.06 -7.55 14.69
CA ALA A 93 16.27 -7.98 15.39
C ALA A 93 17.39 -8.60 14.52
N THR A 94 17.46 -8.34 13.21
CA THR A 94 18.66 -8.64 12.38
C THR A 94 19.14 -7.42 11.60
#